data_AF-A0A351TST1-F1
#
_entry.id   AF-A0A351TST1-F1
#
_cell.length_a   1.000
_cell.length_b   1.000
_cell.length_c   1.000
_cell.angle_alpha   90.00
_cell.angle_beta   90.00
_cell.angle_gamma   90.00
#
_symmetry.space_group_name_H-M   'P 1'
#
loop_
_entity.id
_entity.type
_entity.pdbx_description
1 polymer ?
#
loop_
_entity_poly.entity_id
_entity_poly.type
_entity_poly.pdbx_seq_one_letter_code
_entity_poly.pdbx_strand_id
1 'polypeptide(L)' 'QLSNIYDTWILLVKNKNTANYTVQFIGKETNAESDKLFTQGNVVCPVYNDSLELEGDIYYEE' A
#
# COMPACT_ATOMS: atom_id res chain seq x y z
N GLN A 1 -10.26 1.19 14.92
CA GLN A 1 -10.74 -0.09 14.36
C GLN A 1 -10.01 -0.29 13.03
N LEU A 2 -9.17 -1.31 12.91
CA LEU A 2 -8.34 -1.57 11.73
C LEU A 2 -9.16 -2.22 10.58
N SER A 3 -10.45 -2.47 10.75
CA SER A 3 -11.30 -3.07 9.71
C SER A 3 -11.41 -2.24 8.41
N ASN A 4 -11.02 -0.96 8.43
CA ASN A 4 -11.05 -0.08 7.26
C ASN A 4 -9.71 -0.04 6.50
N ILE A 5 -8.71 -0.85 6.87
CA ILE A 5 -7.43 -0.90 6.16
C ILE A 5 -7.37 -1.99 5.09
N TYR A 6 -8.43 -2.79 4.92
CA TYR A 6 -8.54 -3.77 3.84
C TYR A 6 -9.20 -3.17 2.59
N ASP A 7 -9.06 -3.89 1.49
CA ASP A 7 -9.48 -3.49 0.15
C ASP A 7 -8.91 -2.12 -0.22
N THR A 8 -7.63 -1.91 0.16
CA THR A 8 -6.94 -0.62 0.02
C THR A 8 -5.59 -0.81 -0.65
N TRP A 9 -5.24 0.14 -1.50
CA TRP A 9 -3.91 0.28 -2.05
C TRP A 9 -3.02 1.00 -1.06
N ILE A 10 -1.83 0.46 -0.85
CA ILE A 10 -0.72 1.07 -0.14
C ILE A 10 0.40 1.28 -1.16
N LEU A 11 0.80 2.53 -1.41
CA LEU A 11 1.91 2.81 -2.31
C LEU A 11 3.17 3.07 -1.52
N LEU A 12 4.12 2.16 -1.65
CA LEU A 12 5.46 2.28 -1.12
C LEU A 12 6.34 2.98 -2.15
N VAL A 13 6.95 4.09 -1.76
CA VAL A 13 7.78 4.90 -2.66
C VAL A 13 9.19 4.99 -2.12
N LYS A 14 10.16 4.71 -3.00
CA LYS A 14 11.57 4.95 -2.78
C LYS A 14 12.05 6.04 -3.73
N ASN A 15 12.49 7.15 -3.16
CA ASN A 15 13.13 8.23 -3.90
C ASN A 15 14.58 7.84 -4.23
N LYS A 16 15.14 8.38 -5.32
CA LYS A 16 16.52 8.07 -5.75
C LYS A 16 17.58 8.28 -4.67
N ASN A 17 17.33 9.19 -3.73
CA ASN A 17 18.27 9.59 -2.69
C ASN A 17 18.04 8.87 -1.35
N THR A 18 17.04 7.99 -1.25
CA THR A 18 16.71 7.27 -0.02
C THR A 18 16.95 5.78 -0.20
N ALA A 19 17.53 5.12 0.81
CA ALA A 19 17.76 3.68 0.75
C ALA A 19 16.45 2.88 0.89
N ASN A 20 15.51 3.42 1.68
CA ASN A 20 14.31 2.73 2.14
C ASN A 20 13.06 3.19 1.39
N TYR A 21 12.05 2.32 1.38
CA TYR A 21 10.69 2.66 0.99
C TYR A 21 9.96 3.37 2.13
N THR A 22 9.05 4.26 1.76
CA THR A 22 8.12 4.92 2.69
C THR A 22 6.70 4.81 2.16
N VAL A 23 5.71 4.69 3.04
CA VAL A 23 4.30 4.76 2.64
C VAL A 23 3.99 6.19 2.25
N GLN A 24 3.57 6.41 1.00
CA GLN A 24 3.19 7.74 0.49
C GLN A 24 1.72 7.85 0.12
N PHE A 25 0.99 6.73 0.04
CA PHE A 25 -0.43 6.72 -0.24
C PHE A 25 -1.11 5.51 0.39
N ILE A 26 -2.31 5.72 0.93
CA ILE A 26 -3.24 4.68 1.35
C ILE A 26 -4.63 5.08 0.85
N GLY A 27 -5.28 4.24 0.04
CA GLY A 27 -6.62 4.53 -0.47
C GLY A 27 -7.24 3.39 -1.26
N LYS A 28 -8.56 3.35 -1.31
CA LYS A 28 -9.31 2.28 -2.02
C LYS A 28 -9.08 2.27 -3.52
N GLU A 29 -8.80 3.43 -4.10
CA GLU A 29 -8.57 3.64 -5.52
C GLU A 29 -7.42 4.65 -5.71
N THR A 30 -6.76 4.60 -6.86
CA THR A 30 -5.80 5.63 -7.25
C THR A 30 -6.51 6.95 -7.54
N ASN A 31 -5.86 8.07 -7.23
CA ASN A 31 -6.35 9.40 -7.49
C ASN A 31 -5.23 10.32 -8.02
N ALA A 32 -5.57 11.58 -8.28
CA ALA A 32 -4.61 12.57 -8.79
C ALA A 32 -3.40 12.81 -7.88
N GLU A 33 -3.44 12.43 -6.60
CA GLU A 33 -2.29 12.50 -5.69
C GLU A 33 -1.39 11.28 -5.84
N SER A 34 -1.97 10.07 -5.89
CA SER A 34 -1.20 8.84 -6.13
C SER A 34 -0.57 8.83 -7.52
N ASP A 35 -1.24 9.37 -8.53
CA ASP A 35 -0.75 9.39 -9.91
C ASP A 35 0.55 10.20 -10.02
N LYS A 36 0.68 11.26 -9.22
CA LYS A 36 1.91 12.08 -9.18
C LYS A 36 3.12 11.28 -8.72
N LEU A 37 2.94 10.27 -7.87
CA LEU A 37 4.03 9.43 -7.35
C LEU A 37 4.74 8.66 -8.46
N PHE A 38 4.05 8.34 -9.55
CA PHE A 38 4.59 7.63 -10.70
C PHE A 38 5.36 8.54 -11.68
N THR A 39 5.25 9.87 -11.55
CA THR A 39 5.71 10.80 -12.60
C THR A 39 7.12 11.37 -12.45
N GLN A 40 7.91 10.93 -11.46
CA GLN A 40 9.28 11.42 -11.26
C GLN A 40 10.12 10.35 -10.61
N GLY A 41 11.24 9.92 -11.20
CA GLY A 41 12.42 9.27 -10.58
C GLY A 41 12.26 8.17 -9.52
N ASN A 42 11.05 7.83 -9.14
CA ASN A 42 10.69 7.10 -7.95
C ASN A 42 10.50 5.65 -8.33
N VAL A 43 10.93 4.77 -7.44
CA VAL A 43 10.52 3.37 -7.52
C VAL A 43 9.26 3.24 -6.69
N VAL A 44 8.14 2.94 -7.35
CA VAL A 44 6.84 2.76 -6.72
C VAL A 44 6.54 1.27 -6.65
N CYS A 45 6.22 0.78 -5.45
CA CYS A 45 5.80 -0.58 -5.18
C CYS A 45 4.35 -0.52 -4.64
N PRO A 46 3.35 -0.79 -5.50
CA PRO A 46 1.97 -0.90 -5.06
C PRO A 46 1.74 -2.22 -4.34
N VAL A 47 1.10 -2.15 -3.18
CA VAL A 47 0.67 -3.30 -2.38
C VAL A 47 -0.85 -3.17 -2.22
N TYR A 48 -1.59 -4.22 -2.59
CA TYR A 48 -3.02 -4.28 -2.32
C TYR A 48 -3.24 -5.09 -1.04
N ASN A 49 -3.80 -4.46 -0.01
CA ASN A 49 -4.14 -5.15 1.23
C ASN A 49 -5.55 -5.72 1.11
N ASP A 50 -5.66 -6.93 0.59
CA ASP A 50 -6.93 -7.60 0.29
C ASP A 50 -7.57 -8.16 1.56
N SER A 51 -8.87 -7.94 1.76
CA SER A 51 -9.62 -8.56 2.85
C SER A 51 -9.79 -10.07 2.67
N LEU A 52 -9.67 -10.59 1.44
CA LEU A 52 -9.80 -12.03 1.15
C LEU A 52 -8.64 -12.85 1.73
N GLU A 53 -7.43 -12.28 1.80
CA GLU A 53 -6.28 -12.95 2.42
C GLU A 53 -6.42 -13.04 3.95
N LEU A 54 -7.31 -12.24 4.55
CA LEU A 54 -7.57 -12.25 5.99
C LEU A 54 -8.11 -13.60 6.47
N GLU A 55 -8.93 -14.28 5.67
CA GLU A 55 -9.47 -15.59 6.04
C GLU A 55 -8.38 -16.68 6.14
N GLY A 56 -7.25 -16.50 5.44
CA GLY A 56 -6.09 -17.40 5.50
C GLY A 56 -5.10 -17.10 6.63
N ASP A 57 -5.12 -15.88 7.15
CA ASP A 57 -4.19 -15.40 8.19
C ASP A 57 -4.75 -15.48 9.62
N ILE A 58 -6.03 -15.85 9.78
CA ILE A 58 -6.62 -16.13 11.09
C ILE A 58 -6.26 -17.56 11.49
N TYR A 59 -5.13 -17.70 12.18
CA TYR A 59 -4.80 -18.93 12.91
C TYR A 59 -5.55 -18.89 14.24
N TYR A 60 -6.58 -19.73 14.40
CA TYR A 60 -7.08 -20.04 15.73
C TYR A 60 -6.00 -20.86 16.43
N GLU A 61 -5.32 -20.27 17.42
CA GLU A 61 -4.58 -21.07 18.40
C GLU A 61 -5.62 -21.95 19.13
N GLU A 62 -5.55 -23.27 18.91
CA GLU A 62 -6.32 -24.26 19.67
C GLU A 62 -5.97 -24.24 21.16
#